data_AF-A0A2S2PKA5-F1
#
_entry.id   AF-A0A2S2PKA5-F1
#
_cell.length_a   1.000
_cell.length_b   1.000
_cell.length_c   1.000
_cell.angle_alpha   90.00
_cell.angle_beta   90.00
_cell.angle_gamma   90.00
#
_symmetry.space_group_name_H-M   'P 1'
#
loop_
_entity.id
_entity.type
_entity.pdbx_description
1 polymer ?
#
loop_
_entity_poly.entity_id
_entity_poly.type
_entity_poly.pdbx_seq_one_letter_code
_entity_poly.pdbx_strand_id
1 'polypeptide(L)'
;MDELDYEKSKNYWSNVPASVNGMFGGFSSLTTKDIKDSDLFLRKLFQMENGPSNNRVLDCGAGIGRISKNLLCKHFTYVDLLEQDEKFLEKAKRNCLGSNAENFYCSGLQEFTPTDNHKYDVIWIQWVLGYITDDDLIKFLNKCCKLLNTNGIIVVKENISQEEEGEIDSEDSSITRSYIQFCIIFQKANLICKANRTQKNFPSGLYRVEMFALQPANEKSNS
;
A
#
# COMPACT_ATOMS: atom_id res chain seq x y z
N MET A 1 21.39 -3.13 -13.47
CA MET A 1 20.08 -3.49 -12.90
C MET A 1 19.08 -3.02 -13.93
N ASP A 2 18.40 -3.94 -14.60
CA ASP A 2 17.41 -3.56 -15.62
C ASP A 2 16.34 -2.69 -14.95
N GLU A 3 16.16 -1.47 -15.47
CA GLU A 3 15.21 -0.50 -14.95
C GLU A 3 13.79 -1.05 -15.14
N LEU A 4 12.91 -0.87 -14.14
CA LEU A 4 11.52 -1.32 -14.25
C LEU A 4 10.83 -0.62 -15.42
N ASP A 5 10.16 -1.40 -16.28
CA ASP A 5 9.36 -0.88 -17.39
C ASP A 5 7.91 -0.71 -16.93
N TYR A 6 7.49 0.56 -16.73
CA TYR A 6 6.13 0.91 -16.30
C TYR A 6 5.06 0.64 -17.36
N GLU A 7 5.39 0.72 -18.65
CA GLU A 7 4.42 0.40 -19.70
C GLU A 7 4.21 -1.11 -19.78
N LYS A 8 5.25 -1.90 -19.56
CA LYS A 8 5.13 -3.36 -19.47
C LYS A 8 4.25 -3.79 -18.29
N SER A 9 4.47 -3.26 -17.09
CA SER A 9 3.65 -3.60 -15.92
C SER A 9 2.19 -3.15 -16.09
N LYS A 10 1.95 -1.97 -16.65
CA LYS A 10 0.61 -1.48 -17.00
C LYS A 10 -0.09 -2.41 -18.00
N ASN A 11 0.62 -2.83 -19.04
CA ASN A 11 0.07 -3.76 -20.03
C ASN A 11 -0.25 -5.13 -19.42
N TYR A 12 0.61 -5.65 -18.53
CA TYR A 12 0.33 -6.88 -17.79
C TYR A 12 -1.00 -6.79 -17.02
N TRP A 13 -1.15 -5.77 -16.16
CA TRP A 13 -2.36 -5.61 -15.32
C TRP A 13 -3.63 -5.32 -16.13
N SER A 14 -3.51 -4.63 -17.26
CA SER A 14 -4.65 -4.41 -18.17
C SER A 14 -5.26 -5.71 -18.71
N ASN A 15 -4.48 -6.79 -18.79
CA ASN A 15 -4.91 -8.12 -19.23
C ASN A 15 -5.36 -9.03 -18.08
N VAL A 16 -5.04 -8.70 -16.83
CA VAL A 16 -5.46 -9.50 -15.66
C VAL A 16 -6.99 -9.34 -15.43
N PRO A 17 -7.74 -10.43 -15.16
CA PRO A 17 -9.18 -10.34 -14.88
C PRO A 17 -9.47 -9.53 -13.60
N ALA A 18 -10.48 -8.65 -13.66
CA ALA A 18 -10.96 -7.83 -12.53
C ALA A 18 -11.71 -8.66 -11.46
N SER A 19 -10.98 -9.53 -10.77
CA SER A 19 -11.49 -10.51 -9.82
C SER A 19 -10.52 -10.68 -8.64
N VAL A 20 -11.00 -11.21 -7.51
CA VAL A 20 -10.14 -11.49 -6.35
C VAL A 20 -9.00 -12.45 -6.72
N ASN A 21 -9.26 -13.43 -7.57
CA ASN A 21 -8.21 -14.33 -8.06
C ASN A 21 -7.17 -13.58 -8.89
N GLY A 22 -7.59 -12.68 -9.79
CA GLY A 22 -6.66 -11.87 -10.58
C GLY A 22 -5.75 -11.00 -9.71
N MET A 23 -6.28 -10.38 -8.66
CA MET A 23 -5.50 -9.54 -7.74
C MET A 23 -4.52 -10.32 -6.86
N PHE A 24 -4.69 -11.63 -6.74
CA PHE A 24 -3.87 -12.50 -5.89
C PHE A 24 -3.09 -13.53 -6.71
N GLY A 25 -3.02 -13.44 -8.04
CA GLY A 25 -2.40 -14.48 -8.86
C GLY A 25 -2.99 -15.89 -8.64
N GLY A 26 -4.28 -15.99 -8.28
CA GLY A 26 -4.97 -17.26 -8.02
C GLY A 26 -5.16 -17.64 -6.54
N PHE A 27 -4.66 -16.83 -5.58
CA PHE A 27 -4.70 -17.16 -4.15
C PHE A 27 -5.88 -16.54 -3.35
N SER A 28 -7.10 -16.51 -3.90
CA SER A 28 -8.25 -15.84 -3.24
C SER A 28 -8.55 -16.33 -1.81
N SER A 29 -8.22 -17.58 -1.49
CA SER A 29 -8.38 -18.16 -0.14
C SER A 29 -7.52 -17.48 0.94
N LEU A 30 -6.49 -16.70 0.55
CA LEU A 30 -5.65 -15.94 1.47
C LEU A 30 -6.31 -14.64 1.95
N THR A 31 -7.31 -14.13 1.24
CA THR A 31 -7.97 -12.86 1.54
C THR A 31 -8.40 -12.76 3.01
N THR A 32 -9.04 -13.81 3.54
CA THR A 32 -9.51 -13.80 4.93
C THR A 32 -8.36 -13.70 5.93
N LYS A 33 -7.24 -14.38 5.67
CA LYS A 33 -6.06 -14.39 6.55
C LYS A 33 -5.30 -13.06 6.48
N ASP A 34 -5.16 -12.52 5.28
CA ASP A 34 -4.59 -11.20 5.01
C ASP A 34 -5.37 -10.11 5.77
N ILE A 35 -6.68 -10.04 5.55
CA ILE A 35 -7.56 -9.03 6.17
C ILE A 35 -7.55 -9.17 7.69
N LYS A 36 -7.56 -10.40 8.23
CA LYS A 36 -7.56 -10.62 9.69
C LYS A 36 -6.30 -10.06 10.35
N ASP A 37 -5.12 -10.33 9.80
CA ASP A 37 -3.87 -9.82 10.37
C ASP A 37 -3.72 -8.30 10.16
N SER A 38 -4.19 -7.77 9.02
CA SER A 38 -4.26 -6.32 8.78
C SER A 38 -5.20 -5.62 9.76
N ASP A 39 -6.38 -6.18 10.06
CA ASP A 39 -7.33 -5.64 11.06
C ASP A 39 -6.71 -5.59 12.45
N LEU A 40 -6.04 -6.66 12.87
CA LEU A 40 -5.34 -6.70 14.16
C LEU A 40 -4.19 -5.68 14.22
N PHE A 41 -3.46 -5.48 13.13
CA PHE A 41 -2.39 -4.48 13.06
C PHE A 41 -2.98 -3.07 13.14
N LEU A 42 -3.98 -2.75 12.31
CA LEU A 42 -4.62 -1.44 12.26
C LEU A 42 -5.25 -1.04 13.61
N ARG A 43 -5.97 -1.96 14.27
CA ARG A 43 -6.52 -1.71 15.62
C ARG A 43 -5.45 -1.39 16.65
N LYS A 44 -4.28 -2.04 16.56
CA LYS A 44 -3.14 -1.75 17.44
C LYS A 44 -2.59 -0.35 17.18
N LEU A 45 -2.54 0.09 15.92
CA LEU A 45 -2.07 1.44 15.57
C LEU A 45 -2.97 2.52 16.19
N PHE A 46 -4.29 2.35 16.14
CA PHE A 46 -5.24 3.28 16.78
C PHE A 46 -5.11 3.38 18.31
N GLN A 47 -4.47 2.42 18.95
CA GLN A 47 -4.27 2.40 20.41
C GLN A 47 -2.92 2.95 20.85
N MET A 48 -2.06 3.38 19.92
CA MET A 48 -0.77 3.96 20.25
C MET A 48 -0.94 5.37 20.83
N GLU A 49 -0.11 5.76 21.81
CA GLU A 49 -0.15 7.08 22.46
C GLU A 49 -0.03 8.25 21.46
N ASN A 50 0.68 8.05 20.35
CA ASN A 50 0.77 8.96 19.20
C ASN A 50 0.35 8.24 17.91
N GLY A 51 -0.73 7.45 18.00
CA GLY A 51 -1.34 6.75 16.88
C GLY A 51 -2.18 7.66 15.98
N PRO A 52 -2.55 7.19 14.79
CA PRO A 52 -3.38 7.95 13.87
C PRO A 52 -4.83 7.95 14.37
N SER A 53 -5.57 8.98 13.98
CA SER A 53 -7.04 8.97 14.03
C SER A 53 -7.61 8.00 12.98
N ASN A 54 -8.93 7.89 12.89
CA ASN A 54 -9.61 7.02 11.95
C ASN A 54 -10.69 7.75 11.14
N ASN A 55 -10.44 9.01 10.74
CA ASN A 55 -11.39 9.78 9.95
C ASN A 55 -11.24 9.49 8.45
N ARG A 56 -10.06 9.67 7.84
CA ARG A 56 -9.84 9.47 6.40
C ARG A 56 -8.63 8.59 6.09
N VAL A 57 -8.79 7.70 5.11
CA VAL A 57 -7.73 6.80 4.62
C VAL A 57 -7.62 6.81 3.10
N LEU A 58 -6.40 6.63 2.58
CA LEU A 58 -6.12 6.39 1.17
C LEU A 58 -5.66 4.94 0.96
N ASP A 59 -6.33 4.19 0.08
CA ASP A 59 -5.94 2.85 -0.38
C ASP A 59 -5.14 2.98 -1.70
N CYS A 60 -3.83 2.79 -1.66
CA CYS A 60 -2.93 2.94 -2.80
C CYS A 60 -2.65 1.59 -3.47
N GLY A 61 -2.82 1.53 -4.80
CA GLY A 61 -2.82 0.25 -5.52
C GLY A 61 -4.06 -0.56 -5.17
N ALA A 62 -5.22 0.12 -5.10
CA ALA A 62 -6.43 -0.45 -4.52
C ALA A 62 -7.00 -1.62 -5.34
N GLY A 63 -6.61 -1.75 -6.61
CA GLY A 63 -7.14 -2.70 -7.57
C GLY A 63 -8.66 -2.61 -7.62
N ILE A 64 -9.32 -3.74 -7.41
CA ILE A 64 -10.79 -3.83 -7.35
C ILE A 64 -11.39 -3.39 -6.00
N GLY A 65 -10.64 -2.70 -5.15
CA GLY A 65 -11.10 -2.23 -3.83
C GLY A 65 -11.20 -3.34 -2.78
N ARG A 66 -10.35 -4.37 -2.86
CA ARG A 66 -10.41 -5.52 -1.94
C ARG A 66 -10.13 -5.11 -0.50
N ILE A 67 -9.06 -4.34 -0.29
CA ILE A 67 -8.67 -3.85 1.04
C ILE A 67 -9.68 -2.83 1.53
N SER A 68 -10.00 -1.83 0.71
CA SER A 68 -11.10 -0.88 0.96
C SER A 68 -12.37 -1.55 1.49
N LYS A 69 -12.97 -2.46 0.72
CA LYS A 69 -14.23 -3.13 1.09
C LYS A 69 -14.15 -3.97 2.36
N ASN A 70 -13.09 -4.75 2.52
CA ASN A 70 -13.05 -5.79 3.55
C ASN A 70 -12.41 -5.32 4.87
N LEU A 71 -11.66 -4.22 4.83
CA LEU A 71 -10.93 -3.64 5.96
C LEU A 71 -11.28 -2.17 6.14
N LEU A 72 -10.89 -1.30 5.21
CA LEU A 72 -10.82 0.15 5.48
C LEU A 72 -12.19 0.79 5.71
N CYS A 73 -13.20 0.44 4.90
CA CYS A 73 -14.57 0.95 5.05
C CYS A 73 -15.22 0.61 6.41
N LYS A 74 -14.65 -0.33 7.18
CA LYS A 74 -15.15 -0.70 8.52
C LYS A 74 -14.50 0.12 9.64
N HIS A 75 -13.37 0.77 9.36
CA HIS A 75 -12.55 1.44 10.37
C HIS A 75 -12.53 2.95 10.22
N PHE A 76 -12.67 3.46 9.00
CA PHE A 76 -12.58 4.89 8.69
C PHE A 76 -13.94 5.51 8.41
N THR A 77 -14.06 6.83 8.56
CA THR A 77 -15.24 7.59 8.15
C THR A 77 -15.27 7.82 6.63
N TYR A 78 -14.12 8.04 6.00
CA TYR A 78 -13.97 8.30 4.57
C TYR A 78 -12.83 7.48 3.98
N VAL A 79 -13.07 6.84 2.83
CA VAL A 79 -12.08 6.02 2.12
C VAL A 79 -11.88 6.55 0.71
N ASP A 80 -10.65 6.88 0.36
CA ASP A 80 -10.27 7.23 -0.99
C ASP A 80 -9.44 6.10 -1.60
N LEU A 81 -9.57 5.87 -2.91
CA LEU A 81 -8.89 4.80 -3.63
C LEU A 81 -8.01 5.39 -4.73
N LEU A 82 -6.77 4.92 -4.83
CA LEU A 82 -5.83 5.23 -5.90
C LEU A 82 -5.49 3.93 -6.64
N GLU A 83 -5.80 3.87 -7.92
CA GLU A 83 -5.54 2.73 -8.80
C GLU A 83 -5.17 3.22 -10.20
N GLN A 84 -4.22 2.55 -10.86
CA GLN A 84 -3.75 2.97 -12.19
C GLN A 84 -4.63 2.41 -13.31
N ASP A 85 -5.19 1.21 -13.15
CA ASP A 85 -6.03 0.56 -14.14
C ASP A 85 -7.51 0.95 -13.98
N GLU A 86 -8.05 1.64 -15.00
CA GLU A 86 -9.42 2.15 -14.98
C GLU A 86 -10.47 1.02 -14.82
N LYS A 87 -10.24 -0.15 -15.42
CA LYS A 87 -11.14 -1.30 -15.32
C LYS A 87 -11.19 -1.84 -13.88
N PHE A 88 -10.06 -1.86 -13.18
CA PHE A 88 -10.04 -2.20 -11.76
C PHE A 88 -10.71 -1.14 -10.89
N LEU A 89 -10.44 0.14 -11.14
CA LEU A 89 -11.06 1.24 -10.40
C LEU A 89 -12.59 1.26 -10.58
N GLU A 90 -13.11 1.01 -11.79
CA GLU A 90 -14.54 0.86 -12.04
C GLU A 90 -15.14 -0.35 -11.31
N LYS A 91 -14.39 -1.46 -11.20
CA LYS A 91 -14.80 -2.60 -10.39
C LYS A 91 -14.79 -2.24 -8.90
N ALA A 92 -13.83 -1.44 -8.43
CA ALA A 92 -13.76 -0.95 -7.06
C ALA A 92 -14.96 -0.09 -6.69
N LYS A 93 -15.37 0.85 -7.56
CA LYS A 93 -16.59 1.66 -7.41
C LYS A 93 -17.82 0.79 -7.18
N ARG A 94 -18.00 -0.26 -7.99
CA ARG A 94 -19.12 -1.22 -7.83
C ARG A 94 -19.00 -2.03 -6.54
N ASN A 95 -17.80 -2.47 -6.19
CA ASN A 95 -17.56 -3.29 -5.00
C ASN A 95 -17.79 -2.52 -3.69
N CYS A 96 -17.56 -1.20 -3.71
CA CYS A 96 -17.69 -0.28 -2.58
C CYS A 96 -19.00 0.54 -2.64
N LEU A 97 -19.94 0.21 -3.53
CA LEU A 97 -21.23 0.90 -3.63
C LEU A 97 -21.99 0.82 -2.31
N GLY A 98 -22.50 1.96 -1.82
CA GLY A 98 -23.20 2.05 -0.54
C GLY A 98 -22.31 1.98 0.70
N SER A 99 -20.98 1.99 0.51
CA SER A 99 -20.01 2.22 1.59
C SER A 99 -19.67 3.71 1.71
N ASN A 100 -18.66 4.00 2.52
CA ASN A 100 -18.09 5.32 2.74
C ASN A 100 -16.86 5.63 1.87
N ALA A 101 -16.75 4.96 0.71
CA ALA A 101 -15.76 5.29 -0.29
C ALA A 101 -16.18 6.55 -1.06
N GLU A 102 -15.32 7.57 -1.14
CA GLU A 102 -15.65 8.88 -1.73
C GLU A 102 -14.89 9.14 -3.03
N ASN A 103 -13.56 9.24 -2.98
CA ASN A 103 -12.75 9.56 -4.15
C ASN A 103 -12.13 8.31 -4.78
N PHE A 104 -12.05 8.33 -6.11
CA PHE A 104 -11.49 7.26 -6.93
C PHE A 104 -10.53 7.89 -7.94
N TYR A 105 -9.24 7.89 -7.62
CA TYR A 105 -8.18 8.47 -8.45
C TYR A 105 -7.63 7.42 -9.41
N CYS A 106 -7.75 7.68 -10.72
CA CYS A 106 -7.16 6.85 -11.76
C CYS A 106 -5.75 7.36 -12.10
N SER A 107 -4.72 6.87 -11.42
CA SER A 107 -3.34 7.34 -11.60
C SER A 107 -2.34 6.32 -11.06
N GLY A 108 -1.14 6.27 -11.67
CA GLY A 108 -0.01 5.54 -11.11
C GLY A 108 0.57 6.25 -9.88
N LEU A 109 1.20 5.50 -8.98
CA LEU A 109 1.77 6.06 -7.73
C LEU A 109 2.79 7.16 -8.02
N GLN A 110 3.62 6.98 -9.04
CA GLN A 110 4.67 7.88 -9.48
C GLN A 110 4.13 9.24 -9.98
N GLU A 111 2.93 9.27 -10.53
CA GLU A 111 2.27 10.48 -11.07
C GLU A 111 1.25 11.10 -10.12
N PHE A 112 0.75 10.31 -9.15
CA PHE A 112 -0.38 10.69 -8.31
C PHE A 112 -0.17 12.04 -7.61
N THR A 113 -1.09 12.98 -7.86
CA THR A 113 -1.15 14.26 -7.13
C THR A 113 -2.62 14.52 -6.79
N PRO A 114 -3.01 14.50 -5.50
CA PRO A 114 -4.42 14.68 -5.13
C PRO A 114 -4.88 16.10 -5.46
N THR A 115 -6.13 16.22 -5.92
CA THR A 115 -6.72 17.48 -6.42
C THR A 115 -7.48 18.27 -5.35
N ASP A 116 -7.74 17.66 -4.19
CA ASP A 116 -8.70 18.13 -3.18
C ASP A 116 -8.04 18.55 -1.85
N ASN A 117 -6.70 18.57 -1.79
CA ASN A 117 -5.91 18.90 -0.59
C ASN A 117 -6.28 18.08 0.67
N HIS A 118 -6.97 16.95 0.51
CA HIS A 118 -7.31 16.09 1.64
C HIS A 118 -6.04 15.58 2.33
N LYS A 119 -6.14 15.48 3.66
CA LYS A 119 -5.15 14.85 4.51
C LYS A 119 -5.70 13.52 5.03
N TYR A 120 -4.79 12.58 5.25
CA TYR A 120 -5.10 11.20 5.60
C TYR A 120 -4.55 10.87 6.98
N ASP A 121 -5.34 10.18 7.79
CA ASP A 121 -4.86 9.61 9.05
C ASP A 121 -4.06 8.34 8.79
N VAL A 122 -4.47 7.58 7.77
CA VAL A 122 -3.71 6.43 7.27
C VAL A 122 -3.59 6.47 5.75
N ILE A 123 -2.41 6.17 5.23
CA ILE A 123 -2.20 5.84 3.82
C ILE A 123 -1.81 4.38 3.78
N TRP A 124 -2.65 3.52 3.20
CA TRP A 124 -2.47 2.08 3.13
C TRP A 124 -1.92 1.71 1.75
N ILE A 125 -0.78 1.03 1.71
CA ILE A 125 -0.10 0.64 0.48
C ILE A 125 0.21 -0.85 0.57
N GLN A 126 -0.40 -1.66 -0.31
CA GLN A 126 -0.27 -3.10 -0.25
C GLN A 126 -0.10 -3.75 -1.62
N TRP A 127 0.95 -4.55 -1.80
CA TRP A 127 1.27 -5.28 -3.03
C TRP A 127 1.20 -4.44 -4.30
N VAL A 128 1.88 -3.31 -4.28
CA VAL A 128 1.97 -2.38 -5.40
C VAL A 128 3.35 -1.73 -5.51
N LEU A 129 4.15 -1.76 -4.44
CA LEU A 129 5.46 -1.12 -4.42
C LEU A 129 6.47 -1.86 -5.29
N GLY A 130 6.22 -3.11 -5.66
CA GLY A 130 7.03 -3.84 -6.63
C GLY A 130 7.02 -3.22 -8.03
N TYR A 131 6.03 -2.39 -8.37
CA TYR A 131 5.86 -1.79 -9.70
C TYR A 131 6.38 -0.35 -9.83
N ILE A 132 7.10 0.14 -8.82
CA ILE A 132 7.68 1.50 -8.80
C ILE A 132 9.18 1.41 -8.55
N THR A 133 9.99 2.24 -9.23
CA THR A 133 11.44 2.30 -9.01
C THR A 133 11.76 2.82 -7.61
N ASP A 134 12.97 2.59 -7.11
CA ASP A 134 13.39 3.07 -5.79
C ASP A 134 13.31 4.59 -5.68
N ASP A 135 13.75 5.32 -6.72
CA ASP A 135 13.75 6.78 -6.73
C ASP A 135 12.32 7.35 -6.73
N ASP A 136 11.42 6.77 -7.52
CA ASP A 136 10.02 7.20 -7.54
C ASP A 136 9.27 6.77 -6.29
N LEU A 137 9.63 5.64 -5.68
CA LEU A 137 9.09 5.21 -4.40
C LEU A 137 9.45 6.20 -3.29
N ILE A 138 10.71 6.65 -3.24
CA ILE A 138 11.13 7.68 -2.28
C ILE A 138 10.35 8.99 -2.51
N LYS A 139 10.19 9.43 -3.77
CA LYS A 139 9.38 10.61 -4.10
C LYS A 139 7.91 10.43 -3.69
N PHE A 140 7.34 9.26 -3.93
CA PHE A 140 5.96 8.93 -3.56
C PHE A 140 5.77 8.93 -2.04
N LEU A 141 6.66 8.29 -1.28
CA LEU A 141 6.62 8.29 0.18
C LEU A 141 6.77 9.71 0.76
N ASN A 142 7.65 10.54 0.20
CA ASN A 142 7.76 11.95 0.56
C ASN A 142 6.48 12.74 0.28
N LYS A 143 5.77 12.41 -0.80
CA LYS A 143 4.46 12.98 -1.11
C LYS A 143 3.41 12.52 -0.10
N CYS A 144 3.37 11.22 0.22
CA CYS A 144 2.50 10.67 1.26
C CYS A 144 2.71 11.37 2.60
N CYS A 145 3.96 11.64 3.01
CA CYS A 145 4.25 12.39 4.24
C CYS A 145 3.55 13.76 4.27
N LYS A 146 3.55 14.48 3.15
CA LYS A 146 2.87 15.77 3.02
C LYS A 146 1.36 15.64 3.02
N LEU A 147 0.81 14.46 2.82
CA LEU A 147 -0.63 14.18 2.83
C LEU A 147 -1.12 13.63 4.17
N LEU A 148 -0.24 13.41 5.16
CA LEU A 148 -0.65 12.93 6.46
C LEU A 148 -1.26 14.06 7.33
N ASN A 149 -2.27 13.70 8.11
CA ASN A 149 -2.67 14.47 9.29
C ASN A 149 -1.62 14.35 10.41
N THR A 150 -1.79 15.15 11.47
CA THR A 150 -1.03 14.98 12.72
C THR A 150 -1.14 13.53 13.21
N ASN A 151 0.00 12.94 13.57
CA ASN A 151 0.14 11.52 13.95
C ASN A 151 -0.25 10.50 12.87
N GLY A 152 -0.52 10.94 11.64
CA GLY A 152 -0.87 10.07 10.53
C GLY A 152 0.23 9.03 10.25
N ILE A 153 -0.16 7.88 9.71
CA ILE A 153 0.74 6.75 9.44
C ILE A 153 0.64 6.31 7.99
N ILE A 154 1.78 5.99 7.38
CA ILE A 154 1.83 5.22 6.15
C ILE A 154 1.99 3.74 6.54
N VAL A 155 1.06 2.89 6.12
CA VAL A 155 1.18 1.44 6.27
C VAL A 155 1.64 0.84 4.96
N VAL A 156 2.80 0.20 4.97
CA VAL A 156 3.31 -0.61 3.85
C VAL A 156 3.12 -2.07 4.19
N LYS A 157 2.45 -2.84 3.31
CA LYS A 157 2.32 -4.29 3.43
C LYS A 157 2.79 -4.98 2.14
N GLU A 158 3.95 -5.62 2.20
CA GLU A 158 4.61 -6.13 0.99
C GLU A 158 5.25 -7.51 1.16
N ASN A 159 5.46 -8.17 0.03
CA ASN A 159 6.32 -9.34 -0.07
C ASN A 159 7.78 -8.94 0.20
N ILE A 160 8.49 -9.80 0.92
CA ILE A 160 9.90 -9.63 1.27
C ILE A 160 10.71 -10.76 0.64
N SER A 161 11.66 -10.36 -0.20
CA SER A 161 12.62 -11.27 -0.84
C SER A 161 13.57 -11.88 0.20
N GLN A 162 14.02 -13.10 -0.08
CA GLN A 162 15.08 -13.75 0.67
C GLN A 162 16.47 -13.31 0.20
N GLU A 163 16.57 -12.83 -1.05
CA GLU A 163 17.79 -12.30 -1.63
C GLU A 163 18.01 -10.85 -1.18
N GLU A 164 19.24 -10.50 -0.80
CA GLU A 164 19.54 -9.17 -0.26
C GLU A 164 19.33 -8.05 -1.29
N GLU A 165 19.63 -8.34 -2.56
CA GLU A 165 19.48 -7.44 -3.71
C GLU A 165 18.03 -7.37 -4.24
N GLY A 166 17.13 -8.20 -3.72
CA GLY A 166 15.77 -8.35 -4.22
C GLY A 166 15.69 -9.23 -5.48
N GLU A 167 14.47 -9.52 -5.90
CA GLU A 167 14.16 -10.42 -7.01
C GLU A 167 13.33 -9.67 -8.06
N ILE A 168 13.86 -9.55 -9.29
CA ILE A 168 13.15 -8.94 -10.41
C ILE A 168 12.30 -10.01 -11.10
N ASP A 169 11.00 -9.73 -11.23
CA ASP A 169 10.10 -10.50 -12.06
C ASP A 169 9.98 -9.84 -13.44
N SER A 170 10.53 -10.50 -14.44
CA SER A 170 10.48 -10.03 -15.82
C SER A 170 9.12 -10.24 -16.49
N GLU A 171 8.21 -11.05 -15.95
CA GLU A 171 6.90 -11.30 -16.54
C GLU A 171 6.00 -10.06 -16.40
N ASP A 172 5.88 -9.55 -15.17
CA ASP A 172 5.02 -8.41 -14.84
C ASP A 172 5.80 -7.09 -14.63
N SER A 173 7.12 -7.11 -14.83
CA SER A 173 8.00 -5.94 -14.67
C SER A 173 7.93 -5.38 -13.26
N SER A 174 8.20 -6.24 -12.28
CA SER A 174 8.19 -5.89 -10.85
C SER A 174 9.48 -6.29 -10.14
N ILE A 175 9.67 -5.77 -8.94
CA ILE A 175 10.72 -6.17 -8.01
C ILE A 175 10.14 -6.54 -6.65
N THR A 176 10.48 -7.74 -6.17
CA THR A 176 10.29 -8.11 -4.77
C THR A 176 11.52 -7.68 -3.99
N ARG A 177 11.42 -6.64 -3.18
CA ARG A 177 12.56 -6.09 -2.42
C ARG A 177 12.84 -6.88 -1.15
N SER A 178 14.09 -6.85 -0.70
CA SER A 178 14.49 -7.38 0.59
C SER A 178 14.05 -6.46 1.74
N TYR A 179 14.06 -6.99 2.97
CA TYR A 179 13.76 -6.20 4.17
C TYR A 179 14.72 -5.01 4.31
N ILE A 180 16.01 -5.23 4.01
CA ILE A 180 17.07 -4.21 4.12
C ILE A 180 16.85 -3.09 3.10
N GLN A 181 16.49 -3.44 1.85
CA GLN A 181 16.16 -2.44 0.83
C GLN A 181 14.98 -1.56 1.24
N PHE A 182 13.91 -2.13 1.80
CA PHE A 182 12.81 -1.34 2.35
C PHE A 182 13.27 -0.40 3.47
N CYS A 183 14.10 -0.87 4.41
CA CYS A 183 14.67 -0.01 5.46
C CYS A 183 15.49 1.16 4.88
N ILE A 184 16.32 0.92 3.85
CA ILE A 184 17.10 1.97 3.18
C ILE A 184 16.18 2.98 2.51
N ILE A 185 15.14 2.52 1.80
CA ILE A 185 14.14 3.38 1.15
C ILE A 185 13.41 4.25 2.18
N PHE A 186 12.94 3.66 3.28
CA PHE A 186 12.26 4.40 4.34
C PHE A 186 13.18 5.44 4.97
N GLN A 187 14.44 5.10 5.23
CA GLN A 187 15.43 6.04 5.73
C GLN A 187 15.68 7.20 4.74
N LYS A 188 15.82 6.91 3.44
CA LYS A 188 15.98 7.94 2.40
C LYS A 188 14.76 8.85 2.26
N ALA A 189 13.56 8.33 2.56
CA ALA A 189 12.32 9.10 2.63
C ALA A 189 12.10 9.79 4.00
N ASN A 190 13.09 9.80 4.89
CA ASN A 190 13.01 10.35 6.24
C ASN A 190 11.83 9.79 7.07
N LEU A 191 11.55 8.50 6.91
CA LEU A 191 10.51 7.77 7.63
C LEU A 191 11.12 6.87 8.71
N ILE A 192 10.44 6.79 9.86
CA ILE A 192 10.75 5.87 10.96
C ILE A 192 9.66 4.81 11.10
N CYS A 193 10.07 3.55 11.27
CA CYS A 193 9.15 2.46 11.56
C CYS A 193 8.77 2.47 13.04
N LYS A 194 7.49 2.73 13.34
CA LYS A 194 6.95 2.82 14.70
C LYS A 194 6.42 1.49 15.21
N ALA A 195 5.97 0.65 14.29
CA ALA A 195 5.54 -0.70 14.55
C ALA A 195 5.69 -1.54 13.27
N ASN A 196 5.99 -2.82 13.44
CA ASN A 196 6.01 -3.77 12.35
C ASN A 196 5.29 -5.07 12.75
N ARG A 197 4.90 -5.86 11.75
CA ARG A 197 4.30 -7.18 11.95
C ARG A 197 4.46 -8.06 10.72
N THR A 198 4.97 -9.27 10.93
CA THR A 198 4.93 -10.34 9.93
C THR A 198 3.52 -10.92 9.80
N GLN A 199 3.04 -11.08 8.56
CA GLN A 199 1.82 -11.83 8.25
C GLN A 199 1.97 -13.29 8.72
N LYS A 200 0.93 -13.83 9.36
CA LYS A 200 0.90 -15.21 9.85
C LYS A 200 -0.06 -16.06 9.05
N ASN A 201 0.09 -17.38 9.19
CA ASN A 201 -0.83 -18.41 8.68
C ASN A 201 -0.96 -18.49 7.14
N PHE A 202 -0.02 -17.88 6.41
CA PHE A 202 0.13 -18.11 4.98
C PHE A 202 0.75 -19.49 4.72
N PRO A 203 0.40 -20.16 3.61
CA PRO A 203 1.03 -21.41 3.21
C PRO A 203 2.55 -21.30 3.10
N SER A 204 3.25 -22.41 3.34
CA SER A 204 4.68 -22.54 3.03
C SER A 204 4.91 -22.39 1.52
N GLY A 205 6.04 -21.79 1.13
CA GLY A 205 6.41 -21.59 -0.28
C GLY A 205 5.97 -20.24 -0.88
N LEU A 206 5.28 -19.40 -0.11
CA LEU A 206 5.05 -18.00 -0.46
C LEU A 206 6.14 -17.11 0.14
N TYR A 207 6.35 -15.93 -0.46
CA TYR A 207 7.16 -14.89 0.16
C TYR A 207 6.67 -14.56 1.57
N ARG A 208 7.62 -14.23 2.44
CA ARG A 208 7.31 -13.60 3.72
C ARG A 208 6.64 -12.27 3.43
N VAL A 209 5.55 -11.95 4.13
CA VAL A 209 4.86 -10.67 4.01
C VAL A 209 5.05 -9.87 5.29
N GLU A 210 5.53 -8.63 5.17
CA GLU A 210 5.73 -7.71 6.28
C GLU A 210 4.80 -6.51 6.21
N MET A 211 4.37 -6.06 7.37
CA MET A 211 3.66 -4.79 7.57
C MET A 211 4.57 -3.82 8.33
N PHE A 212 4.71 -2.61 7.80
CA PHE A 212 5.43 -1.51 8.43
C PHE A 212 4.46 -0.34 8.66
N ALA A 213 4.42 0.19 9.87
CA ALA A 213 3.76 1.46 10.18
C ALA A 213 4.83 2.56 10.27
N LEU A 214 4.80 3.48 9.32
CA LEU A 214 5.80 4.50 9.10
C LEU A 214 5.25 5.88 9.46
N GLN A 215 6.05 6.69 10.15
CA GLN A 215 5.79 8.10 10.39
C GLN A 215 6.99 8.93 9.94
N PRO A 216 6.79 10.20 9.51
CA PRO A 216 7.90 11.12 9.31
C PRO A 216 8.76 11.19 10.57
N ALA A 217 10.08 11.14 10.41
CA ALA A 217 10.96 11.47 11.52
C ALA A 217 10.70 12.93 11.89
N ASN A 218 10.31 13.20 13.13
CA ASN A 218 10.24 14.58 13.61
C ASN A 218 11.60 15.22 13.33
N GLU A 219 11.61 16.38 12.66
CA GLU A 219 12.76 17.27 12.76
C GLU A 219 12.93 17.49 14.26
N LYS A 220 14.01 16.96 14.84
CA LYS A 220 14.46 17.51 16.11
C LYS A 220 14.62 18.99 15.80
N SER A 221 13.78 19.82 16.43
CA SER A 221 14.07 21.22 16.58
C SER A 221 15.49 21.27 17.12
N ASN A 222 16.42 21.61 16.23
CA ASN A 222 17.76 22.02 16.62
C ASN A 222 17.51 23.23 17.53
N SER A 223 17.49 22.94 18.82
CA SER A 223 17.43 23.90 19.91
C SER A 223 18.85 24.18 20.35
#